data_AF-A0A2N6NUY3-F1
#
_entry.id   AF-A0A2N6NUY3-F1
#
_cell.length_a   1.000
_cell.length_b   1.000
_cell.length_c   1.000
_cell.angle_alpha   90.00
_cell.angle_beta   90.00
_cell.angle_gamma   90.00
#
_symmetry.space_group_name_H-M   'P 1'
#
loop_
_entity.id
_entity.type
_entity.pdbx_description
1 polymer ?
#
loop_
_entity_poly.entity_id
_entity_poly.type
_entity_poly.pdbx_seq_one_letter_code
_entity_poly.pdbx_strand_id
1 'polypeptide(L)'
;MAEIVSESSPLTGVVLPRKPTIVRRVFRVLMPSFVANYFHPAQDEEGVAAPPKPLFPTSYLNSLRGIASLIVVFQHNSSEYFESNYRGWGDQADDHYIIQLPFIRVLVSGGFMVAIFFVISGFSLTYGPLERIYRGDTDAAIGSLPSSLFRRPFRLFLPAVPIVIICTIMKRFEVLYGHQQRKPIPFTDEPGILGLLMATWRGFMAVIRVEGDTLDKLQLWTLSIEFQGSLVVFLCCLAFARTSPNVRISCIFLLAIFYMGLSLWPLSLFLADAASSSFDRAV
;
A
#
# COMPACT_ATOMS: atom_id res chain seq x y z
N MET A 1 26.91 -72.45 37.74
CA MET A 1 28.14 -71.63 37.82
C MET A 1 28.13 -70.74 36.59
N ALA A 2 28.19 -69.42 36.80
CA ALA A 2 27.76 -68.39 35.86
C ALA A 2 28.52 -68.39 34.52
N GLU A 3 27.79 -68.17 33.42
CA GLU A 3 28.36 -67.71 32.16
C GLU A 3 27.50 -66.57 31.62
N ILE A 4 28.16 -65.43 31.41
CA ILE A 4 27.60 -64.12 31.10
C ILE A 4 27.36 -64.06 29.59
N VAL A 5 26.09 -64.02 29.16
CA VAL A 5 25.74 -63.71 27.76
C VAL A 5 25.33 -62.24 27.68
N SER A 6 26.20 -61.46 27.05
CA SER A 6 26.00 -60.06 26.69
C SER A 6 25.06 -59.97 25.49
N GLU A 7 23.80 -59.61 25.73
CA GLU A 7 22.90 -59.14 24.66
C GLU A 7 22.98 -57.62 24.55
N SER A 8 23.68 -57.14 23.53
CA SER A 8 23.64 -55.73 23.12
C SER A 8 22.39 -55.49 22.29
N SER A 9 21.42 -54.77 22.85
CA SER A 9 20.26 -54.27 22.11
C SER A 9 20.73 -53.26 21.04
N PRO A 10 20.30 -53.36 19.77
CA PRO A 10 20.59 -52.34 18.79
C PRO A 10 19.74 -51.11 19.12
N LEU A 11 20.41 -50.01 19.50
CA LEU A 11 19.80 -48.70 19.69
C LEU A 11 19.07 -48.29 18.41
N THR A 12 17.74 -48.36 18.45
CA THR A 12 16.84 -47.76 17.48
C THR A 12 17.21 -46.30 17.32
N GLY A 13 17.83 -45.97 16.19
CA GLY A 13 18.22 -44.61 15.85
C GLY A 13 17.00 -43.70 15.81
N VAL A 14 16.77 -42.96 16.89
CA VAL A 14 15.84 -41.84 16.90
C VAL A 14 16.39 -40.80 15.93
N VAL A 15 15.85 -40.79 14.71
CA VAL A 15 16.08 -39.71 13.75
C VAL A 15 15.38 -38.47 14.30
N LEU A 16 16.12 -37.68 15.09
CA LEU A 16 15.62 -36.39 15.54
C LEU A 16 15.40 -35.49 14.31
N PRO A 17 14.23 -34.84 14.18
CA PRO A 17 13.99 -33.91 13.08
C PRO A 17 15.02 -32.77 13.17
N ARG A 18 15.86 -32.63 12.14
CA ARG A 18 16.79 -31.50 12.00
C ARG A 18 15.96 -30.21 12.02
N LYS A 19 15.93 -29.53 13.17
CA LYS A 19 15.29 -28.21 13.29
C LYS A 19 15.89 -27.29 12.23
N PRO A 20 15.07 -26.63 11.39
CA PRO A 20 15.60 -25.73 10.38
C PRO A 20 16.42 -24.63 11.07
N THR A 21 17.66 -24.43 10.62
CA THR A 21 18.55 -23.38 11.11
C THR A 21 17.84 -22.02 11.00
N ILE A 22 18.06 -21.13 11.97
CA ILE A 22 17.49 -19.76 12.00
C ILE A 22 17.70 -19.05 10.65
N VAL A 23 18.86 -19.24 10.02
CA VAL A 23 19.19 -18.73 8.68
C VAL A 23 18.18 -19.19 7.63
N ARG A 24 17.79 -20.47 7.62
CA ARG A 24 16.80 -21.00 6.68
C ARG A 24 15.40 -20.44 6.93
N ARG A 25 15.05 -20.12 8.19
CA ARG A 25 13.79 -19.43 8.54
C ARG A 25 13.80 -17.98 8.06
N VAL A 26 14.88 -17.25 8.33
CA VAL A 26 15.04 -15.84 7.90
C VAL A 26 15.02 -15.76 6.38
N PHE A 27 15.76 -16.64 5.69
CA PHE A 27 15.77 -16.71 4.23
C PHE A 27 14.38 -17.04 3.67
N ARG A 28 13.64 -17.97 4.29
CA ARG A 28 12.25 -18.28 3.90
C ARG A 28 11.29 -17.11 4.11
N VAL A 29 11.48 -16.31 5.16
CA VAL A 29 10.65 -15.11 5.44
C VAL A 29 10.96 -13.98 4.46
N LEU A 30 12.21 -13.84 4.05
CA LEU A 30 12.64 -12.84 3.06
C LEU A 30 12.30 -13.24 1.62
N MET A 31 12.16 -14.54 1.36
CA MET A 31 11.84 -15.05 0.03
C MET A 31 10.36 -14.76 -0.31
N PRO A 32 10.06 -14.22 -1.50
CA PRO A 32 8.69 -14.00 -1.92
C PRO A 32 7.88 -15.30 -1.86
N SER A 33 6.64 -15.21 -1.39
CA SER A 33 5.79 -16.38 -1.14
C SER A 33 5.59 -17.28 -2.36
N PHE A 34 5.62 -16.72 -3.58
CA PHE A 34 5.54 -17.50 -4.82
C PHE A 34 6.79 -18.36 -5.08
N VAL A 35 7.98 -17.85 -4.74
CA VAL A 35 9.25 -18.60 -4.84
C VAL A 35 9.33 -19.64 -3.72
N ALA A 36 8.90 -19.27 -2.51
CA ALA A 36 8.81 -20.18 -1.37
C ALA A 36 7.89 -21.37 -1.66
N ASN A 37 6.70 -21.12 -2.22
CA ASN A 37 5.76 -22.17 -2.59
C ASN A 37 6.24 -23.02 -3.78
N TYR A 38 7.08 -22.47 -4.67
CA TYR A 38 7.67 -23.23 -5.78
C TYR A 38 8.70 -24.25 -5.28
N PHE A 39 9.63 -23.84 -4.39
CA PHE A 39 10.66 -24.74 -3.88
C PHE A 39 10.19 -25.64 -2.73
N HIS A 40 9.21 -25.17 -1.95
CA HIS A 40 8.65 -25.87 -0.82
C HIS A 40 7.13 -25.67 -0.84
N PRO A 41 6.38 -26.52 -1.56
CA PRO A 41 4.93 -26.51 -1.51
C PRO A 41 4.49 -26.57 -0.05
N ALA A 42 3.53 -25.73 0.34
CA ALA A 42 2.93 -25.83 1.66
C ALA A 42 2.45 -27.28 1.84
N GLN A 43 2.91 -27.94 2.89
CA GLN A 43 2.47 -29.29 3.24
C GLN A 43 1.46 -29.15 4.38
N ASP A 44 0.34 -29.86 4.28
CA ASP A 44 -0.61 -30.02 5.38
C ASP A 44 0.06 -30.81 6.53
N GLU A 45 -0.58 -30.87 7.71
CA GLU A 45 0.00 -31.54 8.90
C GLU A 45 0.38 -33.01 8.67
N GLU A 46 -0.15 -33.61 7.60
CA GLU A 46 0.08 -35.00 7.17
C GLU A 46 1.17 -35.14 6.08
N GLY A 47 1.85 -34.05 5.69
CA GLY A 47 2.93 -34.07 4.69
C GLY A 47 2.48 -34.07 3.23
N VAL A 48 1.17 -34.02 2.99
CA VAL A 48 0.54 -33.90 1.66
C VAL A 48 0.57 -32.44 1.20
N ALA A 49 0.79 -32.19 -0.10
CA ALA A 49 0.78 -30.84 -0.64
C ALA A 49 -0.60 -30.18 -0.38
N ALA A 50 -0.59 -29.10 0.39
CA ALA A 50 -1.78 -28.34 0.76
C ALA A 50 -2.50 -27.84 -0.48
N PRO A 51 -3.84 -27.94 -0.54
CA PRO A 51 -4.60 -27.39 -1.65
C PRO A 51 -4.34 -25.87 -1.75
N PRO A 52 -4.27 -25.33 -2.99
CA PRO A 52 -4.04 -23.90 -3.19
C PRO A 52 -5.12 -23.10 -2.46
N LYS A 53 -4.69 -22.11 -1.67
CA LYS A 53 -5.59 -21.27 -0.88
C LYS A 53 -6.65 -20.64 -1.81
N PRO A 54 -7.95 -20.74 -1.49
CA PRO A 54 -8.99 -20.16 -2.34
C PRO A 54 -8.76 -18.65 -2.50
N LEU A 55 -8.76 -18.19 -3.76
CA LEU A 55 -8.60 -16.78 -4.07
C LEU A 55 -9.87 -16.03 -3.66
N PHE A 56 -9.71 -14.96 -2.89
CA PHE A 56 -10.82 -14.06 -2.60
C PHE A 56 -11.27 -13.35 -3.88
N PRO A 57 -12.57 -12.98 -4.03
CA PRO A 57 -13.08 -12.27 -5.20
C PRO A 57 -12.31 -10.99 -5.54
N THR A 58 -11.70 -10.34 -4.55
CA THR A 58 -10.90 -9.11 -4.70
C THR A 58 -9.40 -9.38 -4.81
N SER A 59 -8.96 -10.64 -4.96
CA SER A 59 -7.53 -11.00 -5.02
C SER A 59 -6.81 -10.39 -6.22
N TYR A 60 -7.49 -10.25 -7.36
CA TYR A 60 -6.94 -9.62 -8.57
C TYR A 60 -6.53 -8.15 -8.34
N LEU A 61 -7.25 -7.43 -7.46
CA LEU A 61 -6.94 -6.05 -7.09
C LEU A 61 -5.60 -5.93 -6.35
N ASN A 62 -5.23 -6.96 -5.57
CA ASN A 62 -3.93 -6.99 -4.90
C ASN A 62 -2.79 -7.18 -5.91
N SER A 63 -3.00 -8.03 -6.93
CA SER A 63 -2.02 -8.21 -8.02
C SER A 63 -1.85 -6.93 -8.83
N LEU A 64 -2.94 -6.25 -9.16
CA LEU A 64 -2.91 -4.98 -9.89
C LEU A 64 -2.16 -3.89 -9.11
N ARG A 65 -2.39 -3.78 -7.80
CA ARG A 65 -1.61 -2.90 -6.91
C ARG A 65 -0.11 -3.23 -6.91
N GLY A 66 0.23 -4.52 -6.92
CA GLY A 66 1.64 -4.95 -6.99
C GLY A 66 2.33 -4.49 -8.27
N ILE A 67 1.66 -4.68 -9.42
CA ILE A 67 2.18 -4.21 -10.72
C ILE A 67 2.30 -2.67 -10.73
N ALA A 68 1.27 -1.98 -10.25
CA ALA A 68 1.28 -0.52 -10.13
C ALA A 68 2.43 -0.02 -9.25
N SER A 69 2.70 -0.67 -8.12
CA SER A 69 3.82 -0.29 -7.23
C SER A 69 5.18 -0.45 -7.89
N LEU A 70 5.36 -1.49 -8.69
CA LEU A 70 6.63 -1.73 -9.39
C LEU A 70 6.88 -0.62 -10.43
N ILE A 71 5.85 -0.24 -11.17
CA ILE A 71 5.93 0.84 -12.16
C ILE A 71 6.20 2.19 -11.47
N VAL A 72 5.55 2.48 -10.34
CA VAL A 72 5.82 3.70 -9.53
C VAL A 72 7.26 3.73 -9.02
N VAL A 73 7.84 2.59 -8.63
CA VAL A 73 9.26 2.51 -8.25
C VAL A 73 10.15 2.86 -9.44
N PHE A 74 9.92 2.27 -10.62
CA PHE A 74 10.71 2.60 -11.81
C PHE A 74 10.57 4.07 -12.20
N GLN A 75 9.36 4.60 -12.17
CA GLN A 75 9.07 6.00 -12.45
C GLN A 75 9.81 6.92 -11.48
N HIS A 76 9.76 6.66 -10.17
CA HIS A 76 10.46 7.49 -9.20
C HIS A 76 11.99 7.47 -9.35
N ASN A 77 12.56 6.35 -9.81
CA ASN A 77 13.99 6.25 -10.05
C ASN A 77 14.40 6.90 -11.39
N SER A 78 13.48 6.99 -12.36
CA SER A 78 13.77 7.51 -13.71
C SER A 78 13.31 8.95 -13.93
N SER A 79 12.37 9.46 -13.13
CA SER A 79 11.73 10.76 -13.34
C SER A 79 12.69 11.94 -13.26
N GLU A 80 13.77 11.84 -12.48
CA GLU A 80 14.77 12.90 -12.38
C GLU A 80 15.72 12.98 -13.58
N TYR A 81 15.85 11.89 -14.34
CA TYR A 81 16.80 11.78 -15.45
C TYR A 81 16.12 11.86 -16.82
N PHE A 82 14.85 11.48 -16.91
CA PHE A 82 14.13 11.31 -18.17
C PHE A 82 12.76 12.00 -18.13
N GLU A 83 12.75 13.33 -18.20
CA GLU A 83 11.53 14.14 -18.18
C GLU A 83 10.57 13.78 -19.32
N SER A 84 11.08 13.41 -20.49
CA SER A 84 10.28 13.01 -21.67
C SER A 84 9.38 11.80 -21.41
N ASN A 85 9.70 10.93 -20.43
CA ASN A 85 8.86 9.78 -20.06
C ASN A 85 7.55 10.21 -19.37
N TYR A 86 7.50 11.43 -18.86
CA TYR A 86 6.35 11.97 -18.16
C TYR A 86 5.34 12.64 -19.09
N ARG A 87 5.77 12.98 -20.30
CA ARG A 87 4.99 13.76 -21.27
C ARG A 87 4.17 12.86 -22.20
N GLY A 88 3.06 13.40 -22.68
CA GLY A 88 2.23 12.74 -23.68
C GLY A 88 2.80 12.94 -25.08
N TRP A 89 2.46 12.04 -26.00
CA TRP A 89 2.73 12.26 -27.41
C TRP A 89 2.06 13.57 -27.87
N GLY A 90 2.82 14.50 -28.43
CA GLY A 90 2.34 15.80 -28.89
C GLY A 90 2.04 16.81 -27.79
N ASP A 91 2.56 16.61 -26.57
CA ASP A 91 2.44 17.57 -25.45
C ASP A 91 3.25 18.86 -25.72
N GLN A 92 4.42 18.72 -26.37
CA GLN A 92 5.19 19.84 -26.93
C GLN A 92 5.61 19.54 -28.38
N ALA A 93 6.11 20.57 -29.08
CA ALA A 93 6.53 20.47 -30.48
C ALA A 93 7.53 19.33 -30.75
N ASP A 94 8.41 19.04 -29.78
CA ASP A 94 9.48 18.04 -29.90
C ASP A 94 9.12 16.67 -29.27
N ASP A 95 7.94 16.54 -28.64
CA ASP A 95 7.53 15.35 -27.90
C ASP A 95 6.85 14.30 -28.80
N HIS A 96 7.66 13.64 -29.64
CA HIS A 96 7.23 12.61 -30.59
C HIS A 96 8.03 11.31 -30.46
N TYR A 97 8.22 10.83 -29.22
CA TYR A 97 8.96 9.60 -28.94
C TYR A 97 8.02 8.41 -28.75
N ILE A 98 8.45 7.21 -29.17
CA ILE A 98 7.65 5.97 -29.06
C ILE A 98 7.16 5.72 -27.63
N ILE A 99 7.96 6.05 -26.62
CA ILE A 99 7.61 5.90 -25.21
C ILE A 99 6.43 6.78 -24.76
N GLN A 100 6.13 7.85 -25.49
CA GLN A 100 5.05 8.79 -25.20
C GLN A 100 3.71 8.35 -25.79
N LEU A 101 3.71 7.31 -26.64
CA LEU A 101 2.48 6.72 -27.19
C LEU A 101 1.57 6.22 -26.06
N PRO A 102 0.25 6.36 -26.19
CA PRO A 102 -0.71 6.20 -25.09
C PRO A 102 -0.62 4.83 -24.38
N PHE A 103 -0.47 3.73 -25.12
CA PHE A 103 -0.40 2.39 -24.52
C PHE A 103 0.97 2.08 -23.88
N ILE A 104 2.05 2.56 -24.49
CA ILE A 104 3.42 2.32 -24.00
C ILE A 104 3.67 3.19 -22.76
N ARG A 105 3.21 4.45 -22.79
CA ARG A 105 3.32 5.40 -21.69
C ARG A 105 2.70 4.88 -20.41
N VAL A 106 1.62 4.10 -20.46
CA VAL A 106 1.01 3.49 -19.27
C VAL A 106 2.02 2.64 -18.49
N LEU A 107 2.96 1.96 -19.16
CA LEU A 107 3.97 1.12 -18.49
C LEU A 107 5.03 1.92 -17.74
N VAL A 108 5.13 3.23 -17.98
CA VAL A 108 6.17 4.11 -17.44
C VAL A 108 5.59 5.27 -16.62
N SER A 109 4.33 5.63 -16.88
CA SER A 109 3.62 6.71 -16.21
C SER A 109 3.11 6.28 -14.85
N GLY A 110 3.93 6.48 -13.82
CA GLY A 110 3.46 6.17 -12.47
C GLY A 110 2.45 7.19 -11.92
N GLY A 111 2.30 8.38 -12.51
CA GLY A 111 1.16 9.27 -12.21
C GLY A 111 -0.19 8.59 -12.50
N PHE A 112 -0.28 7.86 -13.61
CA PHE A 112 -1.46 7.04 -13.92
C PHE A 112 -1.60 5.85 -12.96
N MET A 113 -0.49 5.22 -12.57
CA MET A 113 -0.52 4.12 -11.58
C MET A 113 -0.98 4.58 -10.19
N VAL A 114 -0.64 5.81 -9.79
CA VAL A 114 -1.17 6.44 -8.56
C VAL A 114 -2.69 6.64 -8.67
N ALA A 115 -3.21 7.05 -9.83
CA ALA A 115 -4.66 7.11 -10.05
C ALA A 115 -5.31 5.71 -9.90
N ILE A 116 -4.68 4.65 -10.44
CA ILE A 116 -5.13 3.27 -10.23
C ILE A 116 -5.16 2.89 -8.74
N PHE A 117 -4.14 3.26 -7.97
CA PHE A 117 -4.14 3.02 -6.52
C PHE A 117 -5.35 3.66 -5.82
N PHE A 118 -5.68 4.90 -6.18
CA PHE A 118 -6.81 5.63 -5.60
C PHE A 118 -8.15 5.02 -5.97
N VAL A 119 -8.33 4.63 -7.24
CA VAL A 119 -9.51 3.91 -7.73
C VAL A 119 -9.65 2.62 -6.92
N ILE A 120 -8.70 1.69 -7.03
CA ILE A 120 -8.78 0.38 -6.34
C ILE A 120 -9.00 0.55 -4.82
N SER A 121 -8.47 1.61 -4.20
CA SER A 121 -8.70 1.92 -2.80
C SER A 121 -10.15 2.31 -2.51
N GLY A 122 -10.79 3.10 -3.37
CA GLY A 122 -12.23 3.38 -3.31
C GLY A 122 -13.09 2.10 -3.36
N PHE A 123 -12.92 1.26 -4.38
CA PHE A 123 -13.69 0.02 -4.51
C PHE A 123 -13.44 -0.97 -3.36
N SER A 124 -12.18 -1.26 -3.03
CA SER A 124 -11.86 -2.24 -1.98
C SER A 124 -12.38 -1.83 -0.58
N LEU A 125 -12.46 -0.52 -0.31
CA LEU A 125 -13.01 0.00 0.94
C LEU A 125 -14.53 -0.06 1.01
N THR A 126 -15.21 0.12 -0.11
CA THR A 126 -16.68 0.12 -0.19
C THR A 126 -17.25 -1.28 -0.32
N TYR A 127 -16.55 -2.20 -0.99
CA TYR A 127 -17.03 -3.54 -1.30
C TYR A 127 -17.53 -4.33 -0.07
N GLY A 128 -16.72 -4.41 0.99
CA GLY A 128 -17.05 -5.18 2.20
C GLY A 128 -18.25 -4.62 3.00
N PRO A 129 -18.28 -3.31 3.32
CA PRO A 129 -19.44 -2.68 3.94
C PRO A 129 -20.71 -2.79 3.10
N LEU A 130 -20.62 -2.56 1.79
CA LEU A 130 -21.76 -2.67 0.88
C LEU A 130 -22.31 -4.09 0.85
N GLU A 131 -21.45 -5.11 0.72
CA GLU A 131 -21.88 -6.52 0.72
C GLU A 131 -22.72 -6.87 1.95
N ARG A 132 -22.38 -6.34 3.13
CA ARG A 132 -23.17 -6.54 4.35
C ARG A 132 -24.49 -5.78 4.33
N ILE A 133 -24.50 -4.54 3.84
CA ILE A 133 -25.73 -3.74 3.70
C ILE A 133 -26.73 -4.45 2.80
N TYR A 134 -26.30 -4.97 1.65
CA TYR A 134 -27.18 -5.69 0.71
C TYR A 134 -27.71 -7.01 1.26
N ARG A 135 -26.96 -7.68 2.16
CA ARG A 135 -27.43 -8.87 2.86
C ARG A 135 -28.42 -8.58 4.00
N GLY A 136 -28.70 -7.32 4.29
CA GLY A 136 -29.56 -6.90 5.40
C GLY A 136 -28.82 -6.66 6.72
N ASP A 137 -27.53 -6.99 6.80
CA ASP A 137 -26.69 -6.87 8.00
C ASP A 137 -26.07 -5.47 8.15
N THR A 138 -26.91 -4.43 8.09
CA THR A 138 -26.44 -3.03 8.07
C THR A 138 -25.73 -2.64 9.36
N ASP A 139 -26.21 -3.09 10.52
CA ASP A 139 -25.58 -2.78 11.80
C ASP A 139 -24.20 -3.44 11.94
N ALA A 140 -24.02 -4.65 11.39
CA ALA A 140 -22.71 -5.30 11.31
C ALA A 140 -21.77 -4.59 10.33
N ALA A 141 -22.31 -4.04 9.22
CA ALA A 141 -21.55 -3.22 8.29
C ALA A 141 -20.98 -1.98 9.01
N ILE A 142 -21.85 -1.22 9.69
CA ILE A 142 -21.49 -0.02 10.45
C ILE A 142 -20.51 -0.37 11.58
N GLY A 143 -20.78 -1.45 12.34
CA GLY A 143 -19.92 -1.89 13.45
C GLY A 143 -18.52 -2.29 13.01
N SER A 144 -18.32 -2.70 11.75
CA SER A 144 -17.00 -3.08 11.22
C SER A 144 -16.14 -1.88 10.80
N LEU A 145 -16.74 -0.72 10.53
CA LEU A 145 -16.05 0.48 10.02
C LEU A 145 -15.02 1.05 11.00
N PRO A 146 -15.31 1.26 12.31
CA PRO A 146 -14.35 1.84 13.25
C PRO A 146 -13.06 1.03 13.37
N SER A 147 -13.16 -0.31 13.36
CA SER A 147 -11.99 -1.19 13.42
C SER A 147 -11.10 -1.07 12.17
N SER A 148 -11.72 -0.87 11.00
CA SER A 148 -11.01 -0.70 9.73
C SER A 148 -10.37 0.68 9.65
N LEU A 149 -11.09 1.71 10.12
CA LEU A 149 -10.62 3.09 10.23
C LEU A 149 -9.41 3.21 11.17
N PHE A 150 -9.48 2.60 12.36
CA PHE A 150 -8.43 2.70 13.37
C PHE A 150 -7.11 2.06 12.94
N ARG A 151 -7.16 0.88 12.28
CA ARG A 151 -5.96 0.14 11.87
C ARG A 151 -5.26 0.74 10.64
N ARG A 152 -6.01 1.46 9.79
CA ARG A 152 -5.53 1.95 8.50
C ARG A 152 -4.37 2.96 8.59
N PRO A 153 -4.42 4.02 9.42
CA PRO A 153 -3.30 4.95 9.52
C PRO A 153 -2.03 4.26 10.01
N PHE A 154 -2.11 3.34 10.97
CA PHE A 154 -0.94 2.57 11.39
C PHE A 154 -0.37 1.74 10.23
N ARG A 155 -1.20 1.04 9.46
CA ARG A 155 -0.71 0.27 8.31
C ARG A 155 -0.04 1.13 7.24
N LEU A 156 -0.58 2.33 6.96
CA LEU A 156 -0.06 3.23 5.92
C LEU A 156 1.20 3.96 6.37
N PHE A 157 1.22 4.49 7.59
CA PHE A 157 2.29 5.37 8.06
C PHE A 157 3.39 4.66 8.84
N LEU A 158 3.13 3.50 9.47
CA LEU A 158 4.16 2.77 10.23
C LEU A 158 5.39 2.40 9.39
N PRO A 159 5.27 1.98 8.11
CA PRO A 159 6.43 1.76 7.24
C PRO A 159 7.22 3.04 6.94
N ALA A 160 6.57 4.21 7.00
CA ALA A 160 7.19 5.50 6.71
C ALA A 160 7.93 6.12 7.92
N VAL A 161 7.55 5.77 9.14
CA VAL A 161 8.19 6.27 10.39
C VAL A 161 9.71 6.12 10.40
N PRO A 162 10.31 4.94 10.16
CA PRO A 162 11.77 4.80 10.17
C PRO A 162 12.45 5.63 9.07
N ILE A 163 11.81 5.80 7.92
CA ILE A 163 12.32 6.62 6.82
C ILE A 163 12.42 8.09 7.27
N VAL A 164 11.36 8.63 7.89
CA VAL A 164 11.34 10.01 8.40
C VAL A 164 12.40 10.22 9.50
N ILE A 165 12.57 9.25 10.40
CA ILE A 165 13.61 9.29 11.44
C ILE A 165 15.01 9.33 10.80
N ILE A 166 15.30 8.42 9.87
CA ILE A 166 16.59 8.34 9.18
C ILE A 166 16.85 9.66 8.43
N CYS A 167 15.89 10.17 7.67
CA CYS A 167 16.02 11.44 6.98
C CYS A 167 16.29 12.61 7.94
N THR A 168 15.63 12.64 9.10
CA THR A 168 15.84 13.70 10.10
C THR A 168 17.25 13.61 10.72
N ILE A 169 17.75 12.40 10.98
CA ILE A 169 19.12 12.18 11.43
C ILE A 169 20.12 12.61 10.36
N MET A 170 19.89 12.25 9.08
CA MET A 170 20.76 12.64 7.97
C MET A 170 20.79 14.16 7.76
N LYS A 171 19.66 14.86 7.94
CA LYS A 171 19.62 16.34 7.93
C LYS A 171 20.48 16.93 9.04
N ARG A 172 20.41 16.36 10.25
CA ARG A 172 21.20 16.83 11.40
C ARG A 172 22.71 16.72 11.17
N PHE A 173 23.16 15.69 10.47
CA PHE A 173 24.57 15.52 10.10
C PHE A 173 24.95 16.20 8.79
N GLU A 174 24.05 16.99 8.19
CA GLU A 174 24.29 17.68 6.93
C GLU A 174 24.66 16.73 5.77
N VAL A 175 24.18 15.48 5.84
CA VAL A 175 24.42 14.45 4.82
C VAL A 175 23.29 14.43 3.77
N LEU A 176 22.12 14.97 4.11
CA LEU A 176 20.96 14.97 3.21
C LEU A 176 20.91 16.24 2.35
N TYR A 177 20.89 16.04 1.03
CA TYR A 177 20.79 17.11 0.04
C TYR A 177 19.38 17.12 -0.57
N GLY A 178 18.85 18.32 -0.82
CA GLY A 178 17.60 18.48 -1.56
C GLY A 178 17.81 18.25 -3.06
N HIS A 179 16.72 17.95 -3.78
CA HIS A 179 16.74 17.81 -5.23
C HIS A 179 17.35 19.07 -5.89
N GLN A 180 18.38 18.90 -6.73
CA GLN A 180 19.16 19.96 -7.38
C GLN A 180 19.86 20.97 -6.42
N GLN A 181 19.99 20.64 -5.13
CA GLN A 181 20.65 21.52 -4.16
C GLN A 181 22.12 21.11 -3.95
N ARG A 182 23.02 22.11 -4.02
CA ARG A 182 24.46 21.92 -3.71
C ARG A 182 24.78 22.04 -2.23
N LYS A 183 23.85 22.55 -1.43
CA LYS A 183 24.00 22.69 0.01
C LYS A 183 23.13 21.64 0.70
N PRO A 184 23.58 21.07 1.82
CA PRO A 184 22.76 20.17 2.62
C PRO A 184 21.55 20.92 3.17
N ILE A 185 20.46 20.19 3.38
CA ILE A 185 19.23 20.74 3.95
C ILE A 185 19.54 21.16 5.40
N PRO A 186 19.37 22.44 5.76
CA PRO A 186 19.73 22.92 7.08
C PRO A 186 18.84 22.28 8.15
N PHE A 187 19.46 21.85 9.25
CA PHE A 187 18.73 21.45 10.46
C PHE A 187 18.50 22.71 11.30
N THR A 188 17.27 23.22 11.27
CA THR A 188 16.90 24.50 11.92
C THR A 188 16.39 24.34 13.36
N ASP A 189 16.25 23.11 13.85
CA ASP A 189 15.69 22.81 15.17
C ASP A 189 16.76 22.82 16.27
N GLU A 190 16.29 22.99 17.53
CA GLU A 190 17.16 23.04 18.71
C GLU A 190 18.12 21.84 18.80
N PRO A 191 19.38 22.05 19.22
CA PRO A 191 20.33 20.96 19.40
C PRO A 191 19.90 20.05 20.56
N GLY A 192 19.85 18.74 20.33
CA GLY A 192 19.56 17.74 21.37
C GLY A 192 18.62 16.63 20.91
N ILE A 193 18.24 15.73 21.83
CA ILE A 193 17.26 14.67 21.54
C ILE A 193 15.87 15.27 21.35
N LEU A 194 15.52 16.28 22.16
CA LEU A 194 14.23 16.93 22.09
C LEU A 194 14.00 17.62 20.74
N GLY A 195 14.98 18.37 20.23
CA GLY A 195 14.88 18.98 18.91
C GLY A 195 14.84 17.96 17.78
N LEU A 196 15.54 16.81 17.91
CA LEU A 196 15.42 15.70 16.96
C LEU A 196 14.00 15.11 16.95
N LEU A 197 13.39 14.91 18.13
CA LEU A 197 12.03 14.42 18.25
C LEU A 197 11.01 15.41 17.68
N MET A 198 11.16 16.70 17.97
CA MET A 198 10.31 17.76 17.43
C MET A 198 10.45 17.89 15.91
N ALA A 199 11.67 17.81 15.37
CA ALA A 199 11.94 17.81 13.94
C ALA A 199 11.31 16.59 13.25
N THR A 200 11.43 15.41 13.86
CA THR A 200 10.81 14.18 13.36
C THR A 200 9.29 14.28 13.37
N TRP A 201 8.71 14.80 14.45
CA TRP A 201 7.27 15.01 14.58
C TRP A 201 6.76 16.02 13.53
N ARG A 202 7.44 17.15 13.37
CA ARG A 202 7.12 18.13 12.33
C ARG A 202 7.22 17.53 10.93
N GLY A 203 8.27 16.77 10.62
CA GLY A 203 8.40 16.07 9.35
C GLY A 203 7.27 15.06 9.11
N PHE A 204 6.87 14.32 10.14
CA PHE A 204 5.74 13.40 10.05
C PHE A 204 4.40 14.14 9.82
N MET A 205 4.18 15.26 10.52
CA MET A 205 3.00 16.11 10.32
C MET A 205 2.98 16.75 8.93
N ALA A 206 4.15 17.18 8.42
CA ALA A 206 4.32 17.75 7.10
C ALA A 206 3.95 16.74 5.99
N VAL A 207 4.37 15.48 6.14
CA VAL A 207 3.93 14.37 5.28
C VAL A 207 2.40 14.22 5.31
N ILE A 208 1.78 14.17 6.50
CA ILE A 208 0.32 13.99 6.64
C ILE A 208 -0.47 15.16 6.02
N ARG A 209 0.02 16.39 6.17
CA ARG A 209 -0.63 17.60 5.65
C ARG A 209 -0.33 17.86 4.19
N VAL A 210 0.65 17.17 3.61
CA VAL A 210 1.17 17.46 2.28
C VAL A 210 1.68 18.92 2.23
N GLU A 211 2.40 19.33 3.27
CA GLU A 211 2.96 20.69 3.42
C GLU A 211 4.50 20.61 3.39
N GLY A 212 5.17 21.50 2.65
CA GLY A 212 6.63 21.71 2.71
C GLY A 212 7.40 21.46 1.40
N ASP A 213 8.65 21.93 1.35
CA ASP A 213 9.32 22.29 0.08
C ASP A 213 10.41 21.31 -0.40
N THR A 214 11.00 20.46 0.46
CA THR A 214 12.22 19.69 0.08
C THR A 214 12.26 18.22 0.49
N LEU A 215 11.64 17.81 1.59
CA LEU A 215 11.47 16.39 1.96
C LEU A 215 10.02 15.92 1.80
N ASP A 216 9.09 16.86 1.77
CA ASP A 216 7.64 16.60 1.77
C ASP A 216 7.11 16.20 0.38
N LYS A 217 7.93 16.40 -0.66
CA LYS A 217 7.77 15.82 -2.01
C LYS A 217 8.43 14.44 -2.14
N LEU A 218 9.00 13.89 -1.06
CA LEU A 218 9.30 12.46 -1.03
C LEU A 218 7.97 11.74 -1.29
N GLN A 219 8.05 10.66 -2.03
CA GLN A 219 7.01 9.81 -2.62
C GLN A 219 5.78 9.51 -1.72
N LEU A 220 5.88 9.80 -0.42
CA LEU A 220 4.92 9.64 0.66
C LEU A 220 3.67 10.53 0.55
N TRP A 221 3.65 11.60 -0.26
CA TRP A 221 2.44 12.44 -0.43
C TRP A 221 1.20 11.62 -0.83
N THR A 222 1.42 10.56 -1.61
CA THR A 222 0.37 9.62 -2.04
C THR A 222 -0.30 8.90 -0.86
N LEU A 223 0.46 8.56 0.20
CA LEU A 223 -0.05 7.89 1.40
C LEU A 223 -1.04 8.78 2.15
N SER A 224 -0.74 10.08 2.27
CA SER A 224 -1.60 11.04 2.95
C SER A 224 -2.92 11.24 2.23
N ILE A 225 -2.86 11.32 0.90
CA ILE A 225 -4.07 11.39 0.07
C ILE A 225 -4.86 10.08 0.14
N GLU A 226 -4.20 8.93 0.12
CA GLU A 226 -4.86 7.63 0.27
C GLU A 226 -5.54 7.47 1.65
N PHE A 227 -4.96 8.08 2.69
CA PHE A 227 -5.60 8.15 4.00
C PHE A 227 -6.81 9.09 3.97
N GLN A 228 -6.67 10.33 3.50
CA GLN A 228 -7.78 11.29 3.41
C GLN A 228 -8.95 10.77 2.57
N GLY A 229 -8.68 10.23 1.37
CA GLY A 229 -9.68 9.63 0.49
C GLY A 229 -10.43 8.48 1.15
N SER A 230 -9.74 7.67 1.94
CA SER A 230 -10.39 6.60 2.71
C SER A 230 -11.33 7.11 3.80
N LEU A 231 -11.00 8.22 4.47
CA LEU A 231 -11.88 8.84 5.47
C LEU A 231 -13.18 9.31 4.82
N VAL A 232 -13.09 9.94 3.66
CA VAL A 232 -14.26 10.38 2.89
C VAL A 232 -15.12 9.19 2.50
N VAL A 233 -14.52 8.12 1.97
CA VAL A 233 -15.25 6.90 1.60
C VAL A 233 -15.92 6.25 2.82
N PHE A 234 -15.23 6.13 3.95
CA PHE A 234 -15.81 5.60 5.18
C PHE A 234 -16.98 6.45 5.69
N LEU A 235 -16.86 7.77 5.61
CA LEU A 235 -17.92 8.70 5.98
C LEU A 235 -19.13 8.53 5.05
N CYS A 236 -18.92 8.39 3.74
CA CYS A 236 -19.99 8.10 2.78
C CYS A 236 -20.67 6.75 3.10
N CYS A 237 -19.89 5.69 3.37
CA CYS A 237 -20.44 4.39 3.76
C CYS A 237 -21.31 4.48 5.02
N LEU A 238 -20.89 5.28 6.00
CA LEU A 238 -21.64 5.49 7.24
C LEU A 238 -22.91 6.34 7.01
N ALA A 239 -22.78 7.47 6.30
CA ALA A 239 -23.87 8.40 6.04
C ALA A 239 -24.98 7.78 5.18
N PHE A 240 -24.60 6.95 4.22
CA PHE A 240 -25.51 6.29 3.27
C PHE A 240 -25.72 4.80 3.56
N ALA A 241 -25.44 4.36 4.79
CA ALA A 241 -25.61 2.95 5.18
C ALA A 241 -27.07 2.49 5.11
N ARG A 242 -28.01 3.40 5.44
CA ARG A 242 -29.46 3.13 5.53
C ARG A 242 -30.28 3.80 4.43
N THR A 243 -29.62 4.39 3.42
CA THR A 243 -30.32 5.01 2.28
C THR A 243 -30.51 4.00 1.14
N SER A 244 -31.44 4.30 0.24
CA SER A 244 -31.64 3.45 -0.93
C SER A 244 -30.40 3.50 -1.84
N PRO A 245 -30.09 2.41 -2.58
CA PRO A 245 -28.92 2.34 -3.46
C PRO A 245 -28.85 3.49 -4.47
N ASN A 246 -29.99 3.86 -5.07
CA ASN A 246 -30.05 4.94 -6.07
C ASN A 246 -29.68 6.31 -5.47
N VAL A 247 -30.15 6.60 -4.25
CA VAL A 247 -29.80 7.85 -3.55
C VAL A 247 -28.32 7.84 -3.19
N ARG A 248 -27.82 6.72 -2.67
CA ARG A 248 -26.39 6.57 -2.33
C ARG A 248 -25.49 6.81 -3.55
N ILE A 249 -25.75 6.13 -4.67
CA ILE A 249 -24.95 6.26 -5.91
C ILE A 249 -24.99 7.71 -6.40
N SER A 250 -26.19 8.31 -6.46
CA SER A 250 -26.36 9.69 -6.94
C SER A 250 -25.60 10.69 -6.07
N CYS A 251 -25.69 10.59 -4.74
CA CYS A 251 -24.99 11.47 -3.82
C CYS A 251 -23.46 11.31 -3.92
N ILE A 252 -22.96 10.06 -3.96
CA ILE A 252 -21.52 9.80 -4.10
C ILE A 252 -20.99 10.33 -5.44
N PHE A 253 -21.75 10.16 -6.52
CA PHE A 253 -21.39 10.66 -7.85
C PHE A 253 -21.37 12.19 -7.92
N LEU A 254 -22.39 12.85 -7.37
CA LEU A 254 -22.41 14.32 -7.25
C LEU A 254 -21.24 14.84 -6.41
N LEU A 255 -20.90 14.15 -5.33
CA LEU A 255 -19.76 14.50 -4.50
C LEU A 255 -18.43 14.33 -5.27
N ALA A 256 -18.30 13.27 -6.08
CA ALA A 256 -17.14 13.08 -6.96
C ALA A 256 -16.99 14.24 -7.96
N ILE A 257 -18.07 14.69 -8.59
CA ILE A 257 -18.08 15.85 -9.50
C ILE A 257 -17.70 17.13 -8.74
N PHE A 258 -18.25 17.33 -7.54
CA PHE A 258 -17.93 18.47 -6.70
C PHE A 258 -16.43 18.55 -6.38
N TYR A 259 -15.82 17.45 -5.93
CA TYR A 259 -14.38 17.40 -5.68
C TYR A 259 -13.54 17.59 -6.93
N MET A 260 -14.02 17.12 -8.10
CA MET A 260 -13.38 17.39 -9.38
C MET A 260 -13.37 18.89 -9.70
N GLY A 261 -14.48 19.59 -9.46
CA GLY A 261 -14.58 21.05 -9.63
C GLY A 261 -13.65 21.85 -8.72
N LEU A 262 -13.33 21.32 -7.54
CA LEU A 262 -12.36 21.91 -6.60
C LEU A 262 -10.89 21.58 -6.94
N SER A 263 -10.62 20.93 -8.08
CA SER A 263 -9.28 20.41 -8.44
C SER A 263 -8.71 19.39 -7.45
N LEU A 264 -9.56 18.78 -6.62
CA LEU A 264 -9.23 17.69 -5.70
C LEU A 264 -9.46 16.34 -6.38
N TRP A 265 -8.83 16.17 -7.55
CA TRP A 265 -8.97 15.00 -8.41
C TRP A 265 -8.68 13.64 -7.72
N PRO A 266 -7.80 13.52 -6.70
CA PRO A 266 -7.62 12.23 -6.05
C PRO A 266 -8.86 11.78 -5.29
N LEU A 267 -9.53 12.70 -4.60
CA LEU A 267 -10.75 12.42 -3.83
C LEU A 267 -11.92 12.07 -4.76
N SER A 268 -12.00 12.71 -5.93
CA SER A 268 -13.01 12.38 -6.91
C SER A 268 -12.84 10.96 -7.46
N LEU A 269 -11.62 10.47 -7.67
CA LEU A 269 -11.35 9.09 -8.09
C LEU A 269 -11.79 8.05 -7.05
N PHE A 270 -11.49 8.30 -5.76
CA PHE A 270 -11.95 7.43 -4.66
C PHE A 270 -13.48 7.32 -4.64
N LEU A 271 -14.18 8.44 -4.85
CA LEU A 271 -15.64 8.49 -4.82
C LEU A 271 -16.28 7.91 -6.09
N ALA A 272 -15.69 8.16 -7.26
CA ALA A 272 -16.17 7.58 -8.52
C ALA A 272 -16.18 6.05 -8.47
N ASP A 273 -15.15 5.45 -7.88
CA ASP A 273 -15.09 3.99 -7.73
C ASP A 273 -15.99 3.46 -6.61
N ALA A 274 -16.18 4.24 -5.54
CA ALA A 274 -17.20 3.95 -4.52
C ALA A 274 -18.63 3.93 -5.10
N ALA A 275 -18.95 4.85 -6.02
CA ALA A 275 -20.21 4.86 -6.74
C ALA A 275 -20.33 3.65 -7.68
N SER A 276 -19.25 3.31 -8.39
CA SER A 276 -19.20 2.15 -9.29
C SER A 276 -19.41 0.83 -8.53
N SER A 277 -18.75 0.65 -7.37
CA SER A 277 -18.97 -0.51 -6.49
C SER A 277 -20.40 -0.58 -5.96
N SER A 278 -21.03 0.57 -5.71
CA SER A 278 -22.43 0.61 -5.29
C SER A 278 -23.39 0.25 -6.41
N PHE A 279 -23.06 0.60 -7.66
CA PHE A 279 -23.84 0.25 -8.85
C PHE A 279 -23.77 -1.24 -9.18
N ASP A 280 -22.56 -1.83 -9.19
CA ASP A 280 -22.33 -3.26 -9.47
C ASP A 280 -23.08 -4.20 -8.51
N ARG A 281 -23.43 -3.72 -7.32
CA ARG A 281 -24.22 -4.46 -6.33
C ARG A 281 -25.72 -4.16 -6.35
N ALA A 282 -26.13 -3.07 -6.99
CA ALA A 282 -27.53 -2.65 -7.06
C ALA A 282 -28.29 -3.32 -8.22
N VAL A 283 -27.55 -3.72 -9.26
CA VAL A 283 -28.04 -4.49 -10.44
C VAL A 283 -27.97 -5.98 -10.15
#